data_AF-X0Y1S0-F1
#
_entry.id   AF-X0Y1S0-F1
#
_cell.length_a   1.000
_cell.length_b   1.000
_cell.length_c   1.000
_cell.angle_alpha   90.00
_cell.angle_beta   90.00
_cell.angle_gamma   90.00
#
_symmetry.space_group_name_H-M   'P 1'
#
loop_
_entity.id
_entity.type
_entity.pdbx_description
1 polymer ?
#
loop_
_entity_poly.entity_id
_entity_poly.type
_entity_poly.pdbx_seq_one_letter_code
_entity_poly.pdbx_strand_id
1 'polypeptide(L)'
;MKYCQGNKCHEYRTKDRIRGMKGAKYYSTRRRSSFYYSDNFCSMNCQSDWLNQNIEHALNHFGRTTEPKKVMCDQAWYKSYDWRSNGQSIHFFCNDLLGQRINITEQQYNDENFMTPNNLSQ
;
A
#
# COMPACT_ATOMS: atom_id res chain seq x y z
N MET A 1 3.88 24.86 -5.81
CA MET A 1 5.11 24.18 -5.35
C MET A 1 4.89 23.73 -3.92
N LYS A 2 5.05 22.43 -3.61
CA LYS A 2 4.76 21.85 -2.29
C LYS A 2 6.03 21.81 -1.43
N TYR A 3 5.86 21.86 -0.10
CA TYR A 3 6.95 21.71 0.87
C TYR A 3 6.97 20.30 1.43
N CYS A 4 8.15 19.72 1.57
CA CYS A 4 8.30 18.41 2.19
C CYS A 4 7.88 18.50 3.66
N GLN A 5 7.02 17.59 4.10
CA GLN A 5 6.56 17.50 5.49
C GLN A 5 7.58 16.82 6.43
N GLY A 6 8.70 16.32 5.90
CA GLY A 6 9.76 15.73 6.72
C GLY A 6 10.39 16.76 7.66
N ASN A 7 10.17 16.59 8.97
CA ASN A 7 10.75 17.37 10.07
C ASN A 7 12.25 17.66 9.90
N LYS A 8 13.06 16.65 9.55
CA LYS A 8 14.51 16.77 9.37
C LYS A 8 14.93 17.06 7.92
N CYS A 9 13.97 17.34 7.03
CA CYS A 9 14.28 17.50 5.61
C CYS A 9 15.31 18.60 5.36
N HIS A 10 15.31 19.66 6.16
CA HIS A 10 16.26 20.77 6.05
C HIS A 10 17.61 20.50 6.76
N GLU A 11 17.74 19.41 7.52
CA GLU A 11 18.99 19.05 8.21
C GLU A 11 19.93 18.21 7.33
N TYR A 12 19.39 17.57 6.29
CA TYR A 12 20.18 16.76 5.38
C TYR A 12 21.10 17.60 4.49
N ARG A 13 22.38 17.22 4.47
CA ARG A 13 23.45 17.97 3.80
C ARG A 13 23.61 17.59 2.32
N THR A 14 22.53 17.76 1.55
CA THR A 14 22.52 17.46 0.10
C THR A 14 22.38 18.74 -0.74
N LYS A 15 22.94 18.72 -1.96
CA LYS A 15 22.99 19.91 -2.84
C LYS A 15 21.61 20.50 -3.15
N ASP A 16 20.61 19.65 -3.35
CA ASP A 16 19.22 20.00 -3.65
C ASP A 16 18.49 20.72 -2.51
N ARG A 17 19.05 20.77 -1.30
CA ARG A 17 18.53 21.49 -0.13
C ARG A 17 19.22 22.82 0.11
N ILE A 18 20.37 23.08 -0.50
CA ILE A 18 21.11 24.33 -0.35
C ILE A 18 20.39 25.46 -1.08
N ARG A 19 20.17 26.58 -0.41
CA ARG A 19 19.60 27.82 -0.94
C ARG A 19 20.45 29.01 -0.51
N GLY A 20 20.21 30.17 -1.12
CA GLY A 20 20.92 31.41 -0.84
C GLY A 20 22.22 31.59 -1.65
N MET A 21 22.73 32.82 -1.63
CA MET A 21 23.98 33.23 -2.30
C MET A 21 25.21 32.81 -1.50
N LYS A 22 26.40 32.86 -2.11
CA LYS A 22 27.67 32.58 -1.42
C LYS A 22 27.82 33.51 -0.20
N GLY A 23 28.16 32.95 0.97
CA GLY A 23 28.25 33.68 2.24
C GLY A 23 26.93 33.71 3.05
N ALA A 24 25.79 33.42 2.43
CA ALA A 24 24.47 33.36 3.08
C ALA A 24 23.72 32.06 2.74
N LYS A 25 24.47 30.96 2.56
CA LYS A 25 23.87 29.65 2.22
C LYS A 25 23.23 29.03 3.44
N TYR A 26 22.06 28.42 3.23
CA TYR A 26 21.35 27.63 4.23
C TYR A 26 20.77 26.36 3.60
N TYR A 27 20.54 25.35 4.42
CA TYR A 27 19.75 24.18 4.01
C TYR A 27 18.27 24.46 4.27
N SER A 28 17.42 24.07 3.32
CA SER A 28 15.97 24.24 3.38
C SER A 28 15.28 22.94 2.98
N THR A 29 14.02 22.78 3.38
CA THR A 29 13.19 21.67 2.95
C THR A 29 13.20 21.57 1.42
N ARG A 30 13.35 20.35 0.90
CA ARG A 30 13.39 20.11 -0.54
C ARG A 30 12.06 20.52 -1.18
N ARG A 31 12.15 21.22 -2.31
CA ARG A 31 11.03 21.53 -3.20
C ARG A 31 11.16 20.69 -4.47
N ARG A 32 10.10 19.99 -4.87
CA ARG A 32 10.04 19.20 -6.12
C ARG A 32 8.67 19.34 -6.77
N SER A 33 8.57 18.90 -8.02
CA SER A 33 7.30 18.80 -8.76
C SER A 33 6.43 17.62 -8.31
N SER A 34 7.04 16.53 -7.82
CA SER A 34 6.34 15.35 -7.32
C SER A 34 6.89 14.88 -5.98
N PHE A 35 5.99 14.48 -5.09
CA PHE A 35 6.28 13.93 -3.77
C PHE A 35 5.65 12.53 -3.60
N TYR A 36 6.13 11.78 -2.62
CA TYR A 36 5.61 10.48 -2.21
C TYR A 36 4.48 10.65 -1.17
N TYR A 37 3.68 9.59 -1.02
CA TYR A 37 2.61 9.44 -0.03
C TYR A 37 1.63 10.63 -0.04
N SER A 38 0.79 10.68 -1.07
CA SER A 38 -0.21 11.73 -1.28
C SER A 38 0.39 13.14 -1.34
N ASP A 39 1.53 13.25 -2.02
CA ASP A 39 2.25 14.51 -2.24
C ASP A 39 2.76 15.24 -0.97
N ASN A 40 3.13 14.49 0.07
CA ASN A 40 3.60 15.09 1.33
C ASN A 40 5.13 15.06 1.50
N PHE A 41 5.81 14.03 0.99
CA PHE A 41 7.23 13.81 1.32
C PHE A 41 8.12 13.76 0.10
N CYS A 42 9.26 14.45 0.14
CA CYS A 42 10.17 14.49 -1.01
C CYS A 42 11.01 13.21 -1.22
N SER A 43 11.01 12.32 -0.23
CA SER A 43 11.69 11.01 -0.21
C SER A 43 11.11 10.11 0.89
N MET A 44 11.35 8.81 0.81
CA MET A 44 10.97 7.84 1.87
C MET A 44 11.60 8.19 3.21
N ASN A 45 12.90 8.57 3.25
CA ASN A 45 13.56 8.94 4.52
C ASN A 45 12.85 10.11 5.24
N CYS A 46 12.35 11.10 4.49
CA CYS A 46 11.61 12.22 5.08
C CYS A 46 10.25 11.76 5.66
N GLN A 47 9.62 10.75 5.05
CA GLN A 47 8.39 10.16 5.55
C GLN A 47 8.68 9.31 6.80
N SER A 48 9.75 8.51 6.80
CA SER A 48 10.18 7.73 7.96
C SER A 48 10.50 8.62 9.16
N ASP A 49 11.27 9.71 8.97
CA ASP A 49 11.59 10.64 10.06
C ASP A 49 10.34 11.33 10.62
N TRP A 50 9.39 11.68 9.74
CA TRP A 50 8.12 12.26 10.17
C TRP A 50 7.28 11.24 10.94
N LEU A 51 7.16 10.01 10.44
CA LEU A 51 6.42 8.94 11.11
C LEU A 51 7.00 8.62 12.48
N ASN A 52 8.32 8.50 12.59
CA ASN A 52 8.99 8.20 13.86
C ASN A 52 8.61 9.19 14.98
N GLN A 53 8.28 10.43 14.64
CA GLN A 53 7.83 11.43 15.62
C GLN A 53 6.31 11.51 15.78
N ASN A 54 5.54 11.22 14.73
CA ASN A 54 4.11 11.54 14.71
C ASN A 54 3.19 10.31 14.74
N ILE A 55 3.70 9.10 14.53
CA ILE A 55 2.86 7.91 14.38
C ILE A 55 2.08 7.60 15.67
N GLU A 56 2.71 7.75 16.83
CA GLU A 56 2.05 7.54 18.13
C GLU A 56 0.91 8.53 18.36
N HIS A 57 1.14 9.81 18.04
CA HIS A 57 0.09 10.84 18.13
C HIS A 57 -1.05 10.56 17.16
N ALA A 58 -0.74 10.16 15.93
CA ALA A 58 -1.75 9.82 14.93
C ALA A 58 -2.58 8.61 15.37
N LEU A 59 -1.95 7.54 15.87
CA LEU A 59 -2.65 6.36 16.38
C LEU A 59 -3.52 6.68 17.60
N ASN A 60 -3.07 7.56 18.49
CA ASN A 60 -3.88 7.99 19.64
C ASN A 60 -5.06 8.88 19.23
N HIS A 61 -4.94 9.63 18.13
CA HIS A 61 -5.99 10.49 17.62
C HIS A 61 -7.04 9.74 16.78
N PHE A 62 -6.60 8.91 15.83
CA PHE A 62 -7.48 8.18 14.92
C PHE A 62 -7.94 6.82 15.46
N GLY A 63 -7.28 6.33 16.51
CA GLY A 63 -7.57 5.04 17.13
C GLY A 63 -6.60 3.94 16.73
N ARG A 64 -6.52 2.95 17.61
CA ARG A 64 -5.69 1.75 17.45
C ARG A 64 -6.56 0.54 17.22
N THR A 65 -6.05 -0.41 16.45
CA THR A 65 -6.65 -1.76 16.43
C THR A 65 -6.47 -2.38 17.81
N THR A 66 -7.56 -2.53 18.56
CA THR A 66 -7.58 -3.10 19.92
C THR A 66 -7.90 -4.58 19.94
N GLU A 67 -8.47 -5.10 18.86
CA GLU A 67 -8.83 -6.51 18.70
C GLU A 67 -8.34 -7.02 17.33
N PRO A 68 -7.93 -8.29 17.23
CA PRO A 68 -7.58 -8.89 15.94
C PRO A 68 -8.76 -8.82 14.97
N LYS A 69 -8.53 -8.27 13.78
CA LYS A 69 -9.48 -8.38 12.67
C LYS A 69 -9.35 -9.78 12.06
N LYS A 70 -10.48 -10.49 11.91
CA LYS A 70 -10.52 -11.88 11.42
C LYS A 70 -11.33 -11.96 10.13
N VAL A 71 -10.90 -12.83 9.23
CA VAL A 71 -11.71 -13.30 8.10
C VAL A 71 -12.11 -14.74 8.42
N MET A 72 -13.40 -15.03 8.35
CA MET A 72 -13.94 -16.35 8.67
C MET A 72 -13.93 -17.26 7.43
N CYS A 73 -14.02 -18.57 7.63
CA CYS A 73 -13.90 -19.55 6.54
C CYS A 73 -14.93 -19.32 5.42
N ASP A 74 -16.16 -18.94 5.75
CA ASP A 74 -17.21 -18.63 4.77
C ASP A 74 -16.90 -17.40 3.89
N GLN A 75 -16.03 -16.50 4.37
CA GLN A 75 -15.63 -15.26 3.70
C GLN A 75 -14.23 -15.33 3.08
N ALA A 76 -13.46 -16.38 3.34
CA ALA A 76 -12.05 -16.51 2.92
C ALA A 76 -11.86 -17.05 1.50
N TRP A 77 -12.91 -17.03 0.67
CA TRP A 77 -12.82 -17.45 -0.73
C TRP A 77 -12.14 -16.39 -1.59
N TYR A 78 -11.20 -16.81 -2.42
CA TYR A 78 -10.54 -15.95 -3.39
C TYR A 78 -10.28 -16.70 -4.70
N LYS A 79 -10.13 -15.96 -5.80
CA LYS A 79 -9.84 -16.53 -7.11
C LYS A 79 -8.34 -16.71 -7.30
N SER A 80 -7.95 -17.83 -7.89
CA SER A 80 -6.56 -18.13 -8.25
C SER A 80 -6.51 -18.91 -9.56
N TYR A 81 -5.34 -19.01 -10.18
CA TYR A 81 -5.14 -19.78 -11.40
C TYR A 81 -3.74 -20.42 -11.45
N ASP A 82 -3.66 -21.57 -12.12
CA ASP A 82 -2.39 -22.20 -12.49
C ASP A 82 -2.16 -21.96 -13.99
N TRP A 83 -1.05 -21.31 -14.33
CA TRP A 83 -0.64 -21.14 -15.71
C TRP A 83 -0.02 -22.44 -16.27
N ARG A 84 -0.48 -22.90 -17.44
CA ARG A 84 0.11 -24.03 -18.17
C ARG A 84 0.91 -23.53 -19.37
N SER A 85 1.99 -24.25 -19.66
CA SER A 85 2.96 -23.91 -20.72
C SER A 85 2.36 -23.83 -22.13
N ASN A 86 1.20 -24.44 -22.36
CA ASN A 86 0.46 -24.39 -23.63
C ASN A 86 -0.40 -23.11 -23.79
N GLY A 87 -0.25 -22.13 -22.90
CA GLY A 87 -1.03 -20.89 -22.93
C GLY A 87 -2.43 -21.01 -22.31
N GLN A 88 -2.80 -22.18 -21.78
CA GLN A 88 -4.05 -22.35 -21.05
C GLN A 88 -3.83 -22.12 -19.56
N SER A 89 -4.80 -21.51 -18.89
CA SER A 89 -4.82 -21.40 -17.43
C SER A 89 -5.96 -22.24 -16.87
N ILE A 90 -5.75 -22.91 -15.74
CA ILE A 90 -6.85 -23.47 -14.97
C ILE A 90 -7.20 -22.48 -13.88
N HIS A 91 -8.48 -22.15 -13.77
CA HIS A 91 -8.98 -21.19 -12.80
C HIS A 91 -9.71 -21.89 -11.66
N PHE A 92 -9.60 -21.33 -10.46
CA PHE A 92 -10.15 -21.91 -9.25
C PHE A 92 -10.69 -20.84 -8.31
N PHE A 93 -11.66 -21.23 -7.50
CA PHE A 93 -11.85 -20.68 -6.17
C PHE A 93 -11.02 -21.46 -5.16
N CYS A 94 -10.29 -20.75 -4.30
CA CYS A 94 -9.49 -21.31 -3.23
C CYS A 94 -10.00 -20.82 -1.87
N ASN A 95 -9.88 -21.70 -0.88
CA ASN A 95 -10.08 -21.38 0.52
C ASN A 95 -9.08 -22.15 1.37
N ASP A 96 -8.02 -21.47 1.78
CA ASP A 96 -6.91 -22.07 2.54
C ASP A 96 -7.36 -22.50 3.94
N LEU A 97 -8.36 -21.82 4.53
CA LEU A 97 -8.87 -22.14 5.86
C LEU A 97 -9.69 -23.45 5.86
N LEU A 98 -10.28 -23.81 4.71
CA LEU A 98 -11.00 -25.06 4.49
C LEU A 98 -10.15 -26.12 3.77
N GLY A 99 -8.97 -25.76 3.25
CA GLY A 99 -8.17 -26.62 2.38
C GLY A 99 -8.87 -26.98 1.07
N GLN A 100 -9.76 -26.11 0.59
CA GLN A 100 -10.61 -26.39 -0.58
C GLN A 100 -10.16 -25.62 -1.82
N ARG A 101 -10.27 -26.29 -2.97
CA ARG A 101 -10.00 -25.74 -4.29
C ARG A 101 -11.07 -26.24 -5.27
N ILE A 102 -11.82 -25.31 -5.88
CA ILE A 102 -12.95 -25.61 -6.77
C ILE A 102 -12.64 -25.06 -8.14
N ASN A 103 -12.67 -25.91 -9.17
CA ASN A 103 -12.49 -25.47 -10.56
C ASN A 103 -13.61 -24.53 -10.99
N ILE A 104 -13.25 -23.45 -11.68
CA ILE A 104 -14.20 -22.51 -12.30
C ILE A 104 -13.78 -22.23 -13.74
N THR A 105 -14.71 -21.71 -14.55
CA THR A 105 -14.40 -21.29 -15.91
C THR A 105 -13.62 -19.98 -15.91
N GLU A 106 -12.92 -19.67 -17.02
CA GLU A 106 -12.25 -18.38 -17.20
C GLU A 106 -13.26 -17.21 -17.17
N GLN A 107 -14.48 -17.41 -17.71
CA GLN A 107 -15.55 -16.41 -17.64
C GLN A 107 -15.96 -16.12 -16.19
N GLN A 108 -16.15 -17.17 -15.39
CA GLN A 108 -16.42 -17.04 -13.96
C GLN A 108 -15.26 -16.36 -13.22
N TYR A 109 -14.03 -16.68 -13.59
CA TYR A 109 -12.84 -16.03 -13.02
C TYR A 109 -12.82 -14.53 -13.32
N ASN A 110 -13.16 -14.14 -14.55
CA ASN A 110 -13.16 -12.74 -15.00
C ASN A 110 -14.37 -11.92 -14.52
N ASP A 111 -15.43 -12.56 -13.99
CA ASP A 111 -16.59 -11.84 -13.45
C ASP A 111 -16.34 -11.29 -12.04
N GLU A 112 -16.22 -9.97 -11.89
CA GLU A 112 -15.99 -9.29 -10.61
C GLU A 112 -17.11 -9.49 -9.58
N ASN A 113 -18.34 -9.84 -10.02
CA ASN A 113 -19.46 -10.11 -9.11
C ASN A 113 -19.48 -11.56 -8.61
N PHE A 114 -18.72 -12.43 -9.27
CA PHE A 114 -18.62 -13.84 -8.90
C PHE A 114 -17.57 -14.02 -7.80
N MET A 115 -17.94 -13.73 -6.56
CA MET A 115 -16.97 -13.62 -5.45
C MET A 115 -16.90 -14.84 -4.52
N THR A 116 -17.88 -15.73 -4.55
CA THR A 116 -17.88 -16.95 -3.72
C THR A 116 -18.41 -18.16 -4.50
N PRO A 117 -17.99 -19.38 -4.14
CA PRO A 117 -18.49 -20.59 -4.77
C PRO A 117 -19.95 -20.90 -4.44
N ASN A 118 -20.56 -20.27 -3.43
CA ASN A 118 -21.99 -20.45 -3.14
C ASN A 118 -22.89 -19.97 -4.29
N ASN A 119 -22.37 -19.13 -5.19
CA ASN A 119 -23.04 -18.73 -6.43
C ASN A 119 -22.91 -19.78 -7.57
N LEU A 120 -22.26 -20.92 -7.33
CA LEU A 120 -22.13 -22.01 -8.32
C LEU A 120 -23.42 -22.85 -8.48
N SER A 121 -24.47 -22.55 -7.70
CA SER A 121 -25.75 -23.27 -7.76
C SER A 121 -26.91 -22.36 -7.31
N GLN A 122 -27.40 -21.53 -8.22
CA GLN A 122 -28.81 -21.12 -8.29
C GLN A 122 -29.30 -21.29 -9.72
#